data_AF-A0A0G1W478-F1
#
_entry.id   AF-A0A0G1W478-F1
#
_cell.length_a   1.000
_cell.length_b   1.000
_cell.length_c   1.000
_cell.angle_alpha   90.00
_cell.angle_beta   90.00
_cell.angle_gamma   90.00
#
_symmetry.space_group_name_H-M   'P 1'
#
loop_
_entity.id
_entity.type
_entity.pdbx_description
1 polymer ?
#
loop_
_entity_poly.entity_id
_entity_poly.type
_entity_poly.pdbx_seq_one_letter_code
_entity_poly.pdbx_strand_id
1 'polypeptide(L)'
;MTPRPLEWIKNNLHPQGGVRAWAGGPAYPEVTGYLIPTLLRYDEIGMAIGFADWLGKVQNKDGSFNGLDGKPRSFDTAACLEGLSMTYLTQPAGRAREWLSRMHEGGVFWTTPERDEHNDYTIRVNGIMGIPRQLPEKIADNRVHYIAYALEGALELGEREYVQEKLEWMRSYMNNGYTRYEIRDGYGWGFDPCATAQLGILYIRCGMGDQGTLAALERATANGYPNAWTAKYHLDLLGMVERAVL
;
A
#
# COMPACT_ATOMS: atom_id res chain seq x y z
N MET A 1 -4.21 10.97 -22.54
CA MET A 1 -5.02 9.73 -22.46
C MET A 1 -5.07 9.32 -21.00
N THR A 2 -6.23 8.96 -20.44
CA THR A 2 -6.31 8.53 -19.04
C THR A 2 -5.55 7.21 -18.89
N PRO A 3 -4.67 7.05 -17.87
CA PRO A 3 -4.01 5.77 -17.65
C PRO A 3 -5.03 4.66 -17.39
N ARG A 4 -4.83 3.49 -18.01
CA ARG A 4 -5.69 2.30 -17.79
C ARG A 4 -5.96 1.94 -16.31
N PRO A 5 -5.00 2.04 -15.36
CA PRO A 5 -5.33 1.75 -13.96
C PRO A 5 -6.28 2.79 -13.36
N LEU A 6 -6.20 4.05 -13.77
CA LEU A 6 -7.13 5.09 -13.33
C LEU A 6 -8.53 4.87 -13.90
N GLU A 7 -8.65 4.43 -15.14
CA GLU A 7 -9.93 4.01 -15.72
C GLU A 7 -10.54 2.83 -14.94
N TRP A 8 -9.72 1.85 -14.55
CA TRP A 8 -10.17 0.75 -13.71
C TRP A 8 -10.72 1.26 -12.37
N ILE A 9 -10.03 2.18 -11.70
CA ILE A 9 -10.50 2.78 -10.43
C ILE A 9 -11.86 3.46 -10.64
N LYS A 10 -12.00 4.27 -11.69
CA LYS A 10 -13.26 4.97 -12.03
C LYS A 10 -14.42 3.99 -12.30
N ASN A 11 -14.14 2.88 -12.98
CA ASN A 11 -15.14 1.85 -13.28
C ASN A 11 -15.52 1.00 -12.06
N ASN A 12 -14.73 1.05 -10.98
CA ASN A 12 -14.93 0.24 -9.78
C ASN A 12 -15.23 1.09 -8.53
N LEU A 13 -15.71 2.32 -8.73
CA LEU A 13 -16.30 3.11 -7.65
C LEU A 13 -17.51 2.38 -7.06
N HIS A 14 -17.67 2.44 -5.74
CA HIS A 14 -18.83 1.87 -5.09
C HIS A 14 -19.95 2.93 -4.98
N PRO A 15 -21.23 2.59 -5.24
CA PRO A 15 -22.32 3.58 -5.22
C PRO A 15 -22.50 4.32 -3.90
N GLN A 16 -22.06 3.73 -2.79
CA GLN A 16 -22.13 4.33 -1.45
C GLN A 16 -20.88 5.17 -1.08
N GLY A 17 -19.91 5.27 -1.98
CA GLY A 17 -18.61 5.92 -1.77
C GLY A 17 -17.45 4.93 -1.63
N GLY A 18 -16.23 5.44 -1.80
CA GLY A 18 -15.00 4.65 -1.86
C GLY A 18 -14.82 3.84 -3.14
N VAL A 19 -13.75 3.03 -3.18
CA VAL A 19 -13.47 2.10 -4.28
C VAL A 19 -13.69 0.66 -3.84
N ARG A 20 -14.14 -0.19 -4.75
CA ARG A 20 -14.29 -1.63 -4.50
C ARG A 20 -12.92 -2.30 -4.38
N ALA A 21 -12.78 -3.24 -3.44
CA ALA A 21 -11.56 -4.03 -3.28
C ALA A 21 -11.20 -4.79 -4.59
N TRP A 22 -12.19 -5.37 -5.25
CA TRP A 22 -12.08 -5.99 -6.59
C TRP A 22 -13.37 -5.73 -7.37
N ALA A 23 -13.39 -6.08 -8.66
CA ALA A 23 -14.57 -5.89 -9.50
C ALA A 23 -15.79 -6.64 -8.92
N GLY A 24 -16.85 -5.90 -8.60
CA GLY A 24 -18.05 -6.43 -7.94
C GLY A 24 -17.94 -6.65 -6.42
N GLY A 25 -16.75 -6.46 -5.82
CA GLY A 25 -16.52 -6.56 -4.38
C GLY A 25 -17.06 -5.37 -3.57
N PRO A 26 -16.95 -5.38 -2.23
CA PRO A 26 -17.37 -4.27 -1.37
C PRO A 26 -16.42 -3.08 -1.48
N ALA A 27 -16.89 -1.89 -1.13
CA ALA A 27 -16.02 -0.74 -0.87
C ALA A 27 -15.07 -1.06 0.29
N TYR A 28 -13.80 -0.70 0.16
CA TYR A 28 -12.80 -1.08 1.16
C TYR A 28 -12.01 0.12 1.69
N PRO A 29 -12.04 0.40 3.02
CA PRO A 29 -11.39 1.56 3.61
C PRO A 29 -9.89 1.65 3.34
N GLU A 30 -9.12 0.58 3.59
CA GLU A 30 -7.66 0.56 3.44
C GLU A 30 -7.23 1.11 2.07
N VAL A 31 -7.73 0.49 0.99
CA VAL A 31 -7.33 0.85 -0.38
C VAL A 31 -7.87 2.21 -0.80
N THR A 32 -9.05 2.59 -0.31
CA THR A 32 -9.63 3.93 -0.55
C THR A 32 -8.78 5.01 0.12
N GLY A 33 -8.26 4.74 1.32
CA GLY A 33 -7.39 5.61 2.10
C GLY A 33 -6.13 6.01 1.34
N TYR A 34 -5.22 5.07 1.12
CA TYR A 34 -3.95 5.39 0.47
C TYR A 34 -4.08 5.68 -1.04
N LEU A 35 -5.28 5.60 -1.62
CA LEU A 35 -5.54 6.06 -2.99
C LEU A 35 -5.66 7.57 -3.06
N ILE A 36 -6.08 8.23 -1.98
CA ILE A 36 -6.26 9.69 -1.95
C ILE A 36 -4.98 10.42 -2.41
N PRO A 37 -3.76 10.13 -1.89
CA PRO A 37 -2.55 10.79 -2.36
C PRO A 37 -2.25 10.52 -3.84
N THR A 38 -2.57 9.32 -4.34
CA THR A 38 -2.45 8.98 -5.76
C THR A 38 -3.39 9.82 -6.62
N LEU A 39 -4.67 9.92 -6.24
CA LEU A 39 -5.68 10.69 -6.95
C LEU A 39 -5.31 12.18 -7.02
N LEU A 40 -4.81 12.75 -5.92
CA LEU A 40 -4.34 14.13 -5.89
C LEU A 40 -3.19 14.38 -6.88
N ARG A 41 -2.27 13.41 -7.07
CA ARG A 41 -1.18 13.53 -8.06
C ARG A 41 -1.66 13.51 -9.51
N TYR A 42 -2.81 12.92 -9.77
CA TYR A 42 -3.44 12.84 -11.09
C TYR A 42 -4.54 13.89 -11.29
N ASP A 43 -4.62 14.89 -10.42
CA ASP A 43 -5.62 15.97 -10.47
C ASP A 43 -7.09 15.47 -10.38
N GLU A 44 -7.30 14.29 -9.81
CA GLU A 44 -8.62 13.69 -9.56
C GLU A 44 -9.21 14.20 -8.23
N ILE A 45 -9.21 15.53 -8.07
CA ILE A 45 -9.51 16.21 -6.79
C ILE A 45 -10.91 15.87 -6.27
N GLY A 46 -11.92 15.86 -7.16
CA GLY A 46 -13.30 15.52 -6.77
C GLY A 46 -13.45 14.10 -6.24
N MET A 47 -12.69 13.15 -6.79
CA MET A 47 -12.69 11.75 -6.33
C MET A 47 -11.96 11.61 -4.99
N ALA A 48 -10.83 12.30 -4.82
CA ALA A 48 -10.10 12.36 -3.56
C ALA A 48 -10.98 12.91 -2.42
N ILE A 49 -11.72 14.00 -2.68
CA ILE A 49 -12.70 14.57 -1.74
C ILE A 49 -13.79 13.55 -1.40
N GLY A 50 -14.40 12.93 -2.41
CA GLY A 50 -15.45 11.91 -2.19
C GLY A 50 -14.96 10.70 -1.39
N PHE A 51 -13.70 10.30 -1.57
CA PHE A 51 -13.07 9.23 -0.79
C PHE A 51 -12.87 9.65 0.67
N ALA A 52 -12.37 10.86 0.91
CA ALA A 52 -12.21 11.40 2.25
C ALA A 52 -13.55 11.48 2.99
N ASP A 53 -14.57 12.05 2.36
CA ASP A 53 -15.92 12.15 2.93
C ASP A 53 -16.51 10.78 3.28
N TRP A 54 -16.31 9.79 2.41
CA TRP A 54 -16.76 8.43 2.68
C TRP A 54 -16.00 7.81 3.85
N LEU A 55 -14.67 7.95 3.92
CA LEU A 55 -13.87 7.49 5.06
C LEU A 55 -14.33 8.13 6.37
N GLY A 56 -14.63 9.43 6.37
CA GLY A 56 -15.19 10.13 7.54
C GLY A 56 -16.52 9.54 8.03
N LYS A 57 -17.34 8.97 7.14
CA LYS A 57 -18.63 8.34 7.46
C LYS A 57 -18.50 6.89 7.96
N VAL A 58 -17.54 6.13 7.42
CA VAL A 58 -17.38 4.70 7.76
C VAL A 58 -16.40 4.45 8.91
N GLN A 59 -15.68 5.48 9.38
CA GLN A 59 -14.81 5.37 10.54
C GLN A 59 -15.60 4.94 11.78
N ASN A 60 -15.07 3.98 12.54
CA ASN A 60 -15.65 3.56 13.81
C ASN A 60 -15.59 4.70 14.85
N LYS A 61 -16.47 4.63 15.86
CA LYS A 61 -16.52 5.64 16.93
C LYS A 61 -15.20 5.80 17.70
N ASP A 62 -14.41 4.73 17.79
CA ASP A 62 -13.12 4.70 18.47
C ASP A 62 -11.96 5.24 17.60
N GLY A 63 -12.23 5.58 16.34
CA GLY A 63 -11.26 6.10 15.37
C GLY A 63 -10.70 5.06 14.40
N SER A 64 -10.97 3.77 14.62
CA SER A 64 -10.45 2.70 13.77
C SER A 64 -11.19 2.56 12.44
N PHE A 65 -10.58 1.81 11.52
CA PHE A 65 -11.20 1.32 10.30
C PHE A 65 -11.18 -0.20 10.27
N ASN A 66 -12.25 -0.77 9.71
CA ASN A 66 -12.41 -2.22 9.63
C ASN A 66 -11.77 -2.79 8.36
N GLY A 67 -11.20 -3.99 8.51
CA GLY A 67 -10.85 -4.90 7.44
C GLY A 67 -12.07 -5.42 6.69
N LEU A 68 -11.84 -6.19 5.62
CA LEU A 68 -12.90 -6.89 4.88
C LEU A 68 -13.67 -7.91 5.72
N ASP A 69 -13.10 -8.36 6.84
CA ASP A 69 -13.73 -9.23 7.82
C ASP A 69 -14.61 -8.48 8.83
N GLY A 70 -14.73 -7.15 8.67
CA GLY A 70 -15.52 -6.29 9.55
C GLY A 70 -14.86 -6.00 10.90
N LYS A 71 -13.60 -6.39 11.11
CA LYS A 71 -12.88 -6.16 12.37
C LYS A 71 -11.93 -4.97 12.25
N PRO A 72 -11.70 -4.19 13.33
CA PRO A 72 -10.70 -3.13 13.33
C PRO A 72 -9.30 -3.67 13.05
N ARG A 73 -8.58 -3.02 12.14
CA ARG A 73 -7.21 -3.41 11.75
C ARG A 73 -6.28 -2.21 11.79
N SER A 74 -5.08 -2.40 12.34
CA SER A 74 -4.09 -1.31 12.42
C SER A 74 -3.54 -0.89 11.08
N PHE A 75 -3.32 -1.83 10.18
CA PHE A 75 -2.87 -1.50 8.83
C PHE A 75 -3.92 -0.68 8.05
N ASP A 76 -5.17 -1.14 8.03
CA ASP A 76 -6.29 -0.43 7.40
C ASP A 76 -6.48 0.97 7.96
N THR A 77 -6.42 1.10 9.28
CA THR A 77 -6.54 2.39 9.97
C THR A 77 -5.39 3.33 9.59
N ALA A 78 -4.16 2.80 9.46
CA ALA A 78 -3.00 3.59 9.03
C ALA A 78 -3.10 4.02 7.57
N ALA A 79 -3.54 3.14 6.66
CA ALA A 79 -3.77 3.47 5.25
C ALA A 79 -4.85 4.57 5.10
N CYS A 80 -5.91 4.51 5.91
CA CYS A 80 -6.91 5.58 5.96
C CYS A 80 -6.34 6.88 6.51
N LEU A 81 -5.51 6.81 7.57
CA LEU A 81 -4.82 7.98 8.13
C LEU A 81 -3.91 8.65 7.08
N GLU A 82 -3.16 7.88 6.30
CA GLU A 82 -2.29 8.38 5.23
C GLU A 82 -3.06 9.26 4.24
N GLY A 83 -4.21 8.75 3.75
CA GLY A 83 -5.09 9.51 2.87
C GLY A 83 -5.72 10.72 3.55
N LEU A 84 -6.37 10.53 4.70
CA LEU A 84 -7.08 11.59 5.42
C LEU A 84 -6.16 12.75 5.82
N SER A 85 -4.88 12.47 6.12
CA SER A 85 -3.88 13.49 6.46
C SER A 85 -3.58 14.46 5.30
N MET A 86 -3.95 14.11 4.07
CA MET A 86 -3.80 14.95 2.87
C MET A 86 -5.08 15.74 2.54
N THR A 87 -6.07 15.76 3.43
CA THR A 87 -7.40 16.33 3.18
C THR A 87 -7.84 17.30 4.28
N TYR A 88 -9.00 17.93 4.09
CA TYR A 88 -9.60 18.82 5.09
C TYR A 88 -10.18 18.08 6.31
N LEU A 89 -10.24 16.74 6.30
CA LEU A 89 -10.80 15.94 7.39
C LEU A 89 -9.81 15.71 8.53
N THR A 90 -9.39 16.80 9.17
CA THR A 90 -8.43 16.81 10.28
C THR A 90 -8.93 16.03 11.50
N GLN A 91 -10.24 16.09 11.81
CA GLN A 91 -10.81 15.38 12.97
C GLN A 91 -10.85 13.85 12.77
N PRO A 92 -11.36 13.29 11.64
CA PRO A 92 -11.21 11.86 11.35
C PRO A 92 -9.76 11.38 11.34
N ALA A 93 -8.83 12.15 10.75
CA ALA A 93 -7.41 11.83 10.77
C ALA A 93 -6.86 11.77 12.21
N GLY A 94 -7.22 12.75 13.05
CA GLY A 94 -6.83 12.81 14.46
C GLY A 94 -7.29 11.58 15.24
N ARG A 95 -8.55 11.15 15.07
CA ARG A 95 -9.07 9.93 15.72
C ARG A 95 -8.36 8.66 15.27
N ALA A 96 -8.05 8.54 13.97
CA ALA A 96 -7.30 7.39 13.46
C ALA A 96 -5.90 7.31 14.08
N ARG A 97 -5.20 8.45 14.14
CA ARG A 97 -3.88 8.55 14.78
C ARG A 97 -3.94 8.23 16.27
N GLU A 98 -4.93 8.73 16.98
CA GLU A 98 -5.13 8.46 18.42
C GLU A 98 -5.43 6.98 18.69
N TRP A 99 -6.22 6.34 17.81
CA TRP A 99 -6.45 4.91 17.91
C TRP A 99 -5.16 4.12 17.68
N LEU A 100 -4.39 4.46 16.64
CA LEU A 100 -3.12 3.80 16.34
C LEU A 100 -2.09 3.96 17.45
N SER A 101 -2.03 5.10 18.14
CA SER A 101 -1.09 5.28 19.26
C SER A 101 -1.38 4.38 20.47
N ARG A 102 -2.58 3.77 20.53
CA ARG A 102 -2.94 2.76 21.53
C ARG A 102 -2.67 1.33 21.07
N MET A 103 -2.29 1.14 19.81
CA MET A 103 -2.17 -0.17 19.16
C MET A 103 -0.73 -0.66 19.06
N HIS A 104 0.20 -0.11 19.85
CA HIS A 104 1.59 -0.55 19.85
C HIS A 104 2.20 -0.58 21.24
N GLU A 105 3.23 -1.41 21.39
CA GLU A 105 4.11 -1.48 22.55
C GLU A 105 5.55 -1.63 22.06
N GLY A 106 6.48 -0.81 22.57
CA GLY A 106 7.89 -0.85 22.14
C GLY A 106 8.12 -0.61 20.64
N GLY A 107 7.20 0.08 19.96
CA GLY A 107 7.25 0.29 18.51
C GLY A 107 6.72 -0.88 17.67
N VAL A 108 6.21 -1.94 18.29
CA VAL A 108 5.56 -3.06 17.60
C VAL A 108 4.06 -2.88 17.66
N PHE A 109 3.41 -2.80 16.49
CA PHE A 109 1.96 -2.70 16.40
C PHE A 109 1.29 -4.08 16.52
N TRP A 110 0.12 -4.10 17.16
CA TRP A 110 -0.81 -5.22 17.08
C TRP A 110 -1.68 -5.07 15.84
N THR A 111 -1.94 -6.16 15.12
CA THR A 111 -2.80 -6.12 13.93
C THR A 111 -4.26 -5.85 14.30
N THR A 112 -4.73 -6.46 15.39
CA THR A 112 -6.09 -6.34 15.92
C THR A 112 -6.08 -5.92 17.40
N PRO A 113 -7.20 -5.40 17.94
CA PRO A 113 -7.31 -5.06 19.37
C PRO A 113 -7.03 -6.23 20.33
N GLU A 114 -7.29 -7.46 19.89
CA GLU A 114 -7.07 -8.68 20.66
C GLU A 114 -5.58 -9.02 20.85
N ARG A 115 -4.68 -8.34 20.11
CA ARG A 115 -3.21 -8.54 20.15
C ARG A 115 -2.75 -9.87 19.56
N ASP A 116 -3.54 -10.43 18.65
CA ASP A 116 -3.37 -11.81 18.17
C ASP A 116 -2.29 -11.99 17.08
N GLU A 117 -1.86 -10.91 16.40
CA GLU A 117 -0.97 -11.04 15.23
C GLU A 117 0.07 -9.91 15.13
N HIS A 118 1.34 -10.31 14.98
CA HIS A 118 2.45 -9.46 14.58
C HIS A 118 2.91 -9.88 13.18
N ASN A 119 2.74 -9.00 12.19
CA ASN A 119 3.09 -9.25 10.80
C ASN A 119 3.93 -8.09 10.24
N ASP A 120 4.53 -8.27 9.06
CA ASP A 120 5.37 -7.26 8.40
C ASP A 120 4.65 -5.92 8.15
N TYR A 121 3.31 -5.93 8.08
CA TYR A 121 2.46 -4.73 8.02
C TYR A 121 2.77 -3.71 9.12
N THR A 122 3.22 -4.19 10.29
CA THR A 122 3.57 -3.32 11.41
C THR A 122 4.62 -2.29 11.02
N ILE A 123 5.63 -2.65 10.23
CA ILE A 123 6.67 -1.73 9.77
C ILE A 123 6.08 -0.64 8.87
N ARG A 124 5.08 -0.96 8.03
CA ARG A 124 4.36 0.06 7.24
C ARG A 124 3.58 1.03 8.12
N VAL A 125 2.90 0.51 9.16
CA VAL A 125 2.21 1.36 10.14
C VAL A 125 3.19 2.26 10.89
N ASN A 126 4.36 1.75 11.28
CA ASN A 126 5.44 2.53 11.89
C ASN A 126 5.86 3.70 11.00
N GLY A 127 6.08 3.45 9.70
CA GLY A 127 6.43 4.50 8.73
C GLY A 127 5.38 5.59 8.61
N ILE A 128 4.09 5.22 8.49
CA ILE A 128 2.97 6.19 8.43
C ILE A 128 2.85 7.00 9.73
N MET A 129 3.07 6.36 10.88
CA MET A 129 2.96 6.99 12.18
C MET A 129 4.21 7.79 12.58
N GLY A 130 5.34 7.58 11.91
CA GLY A 130 6.64 8.13 12.29
C GLY A 130 7.16 7.57 13.62
N ILE A 131 6.83 6.31 13.94
CA ILE A 131 7.21 5.66 15.19
C ILE A 131 8.38 4.71 14.91
N PRO A 132 9.61 5.00 15.38
CA PRO A 132 10.75 4.13 15.17
C PRO A 132 10.56 2.75 15.80
N ARG A 133 11.22 1.75 15.21
CA ARG A 133 11.34 0.41 15.77
C ARG A 133 12.65 -0.22 15.33
N GLN A 134 13.09 -1.24 16.05
CA GLN A 134 14.12 -2.12 15.53
C GLN A 134 13.56 -2.89 14.33
N LEU A 135 14.26 -2.80 13.21
CA LEU A 135 13.96 -3.56 12.00
C LEU A 135 14.48 -4.99 12.14
N PRO A 136 13.71 -6.00 11.67
CA PRO A 136 14.16 -7.38 11.73
C PRO A 136 15.26 -7.64 10.69
N GLU A 137 16.18 -8.55 11.00
CA GLU A 137 17.21 -8.99 10.04
C GLU A 137 16.59 -9.66 8.81
N LYS A 138 15.54 -10.47 9.03
CA LYS A 138 14.73 -11.14 8.00
C LYS A 138 13.27 -10.66 8.07
N ILE A 139 12.73 -10.19 6.95
CA ILE A 139 11.29 -9.91 6.77
C ILE A 139 10.59 -11.25 6.45
N ALA A 140 9.40 -11.50 6.98
CA ALA A 140 8.78 -12.83 6.90
C ALA A 140 8.56 -13.29 5.43
N ASP A 141 8.74 -14.59 5.20
CA ASP A 141 8.90 -15.22 3.87
C ASP A 141 7.56 -15.44 3.13
N ASN A 142 6.44 -15.06 3.73
CA ASN A 142 5.19 -15.75 3.43
C ASN A 142 4.46 -15.16 2.22
N ARG A 143 4.64 -13.85 1.94
CA ARG A 143 4.11 -13.16 0.74
C ARG A 143 4.94 -11.91 0.39
N VAL A 144 5.34 -11.79 -0.87
CA VAL A 144 6.14 -10.67 -1.38
C VAL A 144 5.47 -9.31 -1.17
N HIS A 145 4.14 -9.23 -1.25
CA HIS A 145 3.40 -7.99 -0.98
C HIS A 145 3.62 -7.44 0.44
N TYR A 146 3.87 -8.32 1.41
CA TYR A 146 4.10 -7.92 2.80
C TYR A 146 5.49 -7.34 2.99
N ILE A 147 6.46 -7.93 2.29
CA ILE A 147 7.81 -7.41 2.19
C ILE A 147 7.77 -6.01 1.57
N ALA A 148 7.04 -5.82 0.47
CA ALA A 148 6.93 -4.51 -0.17
C ALA A 148 6.35 -3.43 0.77
N TYR A 149 5.30 -3.75 1.53
CA TYR A 149 4.77 -2.84 2.56
C TYR A 149 5.79 -2.50 3.64
N ALA A 150 6.48 -3.52 4.18
CA ALA A 150 7.48 -3.31 5.23
C ALA A 150 8.64 -2.43 4.74
N LEU A 151 9.14 -2.67 3.53
CA LEU A 151 10.21 -1.87 2.94
C LEU A 151 9.78 -0.43 2.69
N GLU A 152 8.53 -0.20 2.26
CA GLU A 152 7.99 1.14 2.14
C GLU A 152 7.91 1.84 3.50
N GLY A 153 7.44 1.14 4.54
CA GLY A 153 7.45 1.64 5.91
C GLY A 153 8.82 2.02 6.43
N ALA A 154 9.80 1.12 6.26
CA ALA A 154 11.19 1.34 6.64
C ALA A 154 11.78 2.55 5.90
N LEU A 155 11.47 2.71 4.62
CA LEU A 155 11.91 3.87 3.85
C LEU A 155 11.34 5.19 4.39
N GLU A 156 10.08 5.22 4.83
CA GLU A 156 9.49 6.40 5.49
C GLU A 156 10.14 6.73 6.84
N LEU A 157 10.68 5.72 7.54
CA LEU A 157 11.46 5.91 8.76
C LEU A 157 12.90 6.40 8.50
N GLY A 158 13.31 6.53 7.24
CA GLY A 158 14.66 6.94 6.86
C GLY A 158 15.67 5.80 6.73
N GLU A 159 15.23 4.55 6.81
CA GLU A 159 16.08 3.35 6.85
C GLU A 159 16.53 2.92 5.43
N ARG A 160 17.11 3.87 4.68
CA ARG A 160 17.42 3.71 3.25
C ARG A 160 18.41 2.58 2.98
N GLU A 161 19.48 2.48 3.76
CA GLU A 161 20.52 1.46 3.57
C GLU A 161 19.95 0.05 3.76
N TYR A 162 19.15 -0.14 4.80
CA TYR A 162 18.41 -1.38 5.03
C TYR A 162 17.51 -1.73 3.85
N VAL A 163 16.72 -0.76 3.36
CA VAL A 163 15.83 -0.98 2.22
C VAL A 163 16.60 -1.34 0.95
N GLN A 164 17.72 -0.67 0.68
CA GLN A 164 18.58 -0.97 -0.47
C GLN A 164 19.12 -2.40 -0.42
N GLU A 165 19.65 -2.83 0.73
CA GLU A 165 20.12 -4.21 0.94
C GLU A 165 19.02 -5.23 0.63
N LYS A 166 17.80 -5.02 1.16
CA LYS A 166 16.68 -5.94 0.92
C LYS A 166 16.19 -5.90 -0.53
N LEU A 167 16.23 -4.75 -1.19
CA LEU A 167 15.90 -4.64 -2.62
C LEU A 167 16.93 -5.34 -3.52
N GLU A 168 18.21 -5.35 -3.17
CA GLU A 168 19.23 -6.14 -3.88
C GLU A 168 18.97 -7.63 -3.72
N TRP A 169 18.68 -8.08 -2.49
CA TRP A 169 18.28 -9.46 -2.25
C TRP A 169 17.04 -9.84 -3.08
N MET A 170 15.97 -9.04 -3.04
CA MET A 170 14.76 -9.27 -3.84
C MET A 170 15.03 -9.31 -5.35
N ARG A 171 16.01 -8.54 -5.86
CA ARG A 171 16.39 -8.55 -7.28
C ARG A 171 16.84 -9.93 -7.73
N SER A 172 17.52 -10.68 -6.86
CA SER A 172 17.95 -12.06 -7.16
C SER A 172 16.79 -13.05 -7.32
N TYR A 173 15.61 -12.75 -6.77
CA TYR A 173 14.38 -13.56 -6.88
C TYR A 173 13.46 -13.10 -8.02
N MET A 174 13.74 -11.93 -8.62
CA MET A 174 12.98 -11.45 -9.77
C MET A 174 13.34 -12.22 -11.03
N ASN A 175 12.34 -12.56 -11.83
CA ASN A 175 12.54 -13.18 -13.14
C ASN A 175 11.68 -12.45 -14.18
N ASN A 176 12.32 -11.93 -15.23
CA ASN A 176 11.68 -11.13 -16.29
C ASN A 176 10.85 -9.94 -15.77
N GLY A 177 11.31 -9.28 -14.69
CA GLY A 177 10.61 -8.14 -14.10
C GLY A 177 9.41 -8.51 -13.23
N TYR A 178 9.17 -9.79 -12.97
CA TYR A 178 8.18 -10.21 -11.99
C TYR A 178 8.85 -10.58 -10.68
N THR A 179 8.30 -10.11 -9.58
CA THR A 179 8.62 -10.68 -8.28
C THR A 179 7.82 -11.96 -8.10
N ARG A 180 8.53 -13.09 -8.08
CA ARG A 180 7.92 -14.40 -7.89
C ARG A 180 7.69 -14.63 -6.40
N TYR A 181 6.59 -15.29 -6.10
CA TYR A 181 6.37 -15.89 -4.78
C TYR A 181 6.01 -17.36 -4.96
N GLU A 182 6.43 -18.18 -4.01
CA GLU A 182 5.97 -19.57 -3.98
C GLU A 182 4.52 -19.58 -3.49
N ILE A 183 3.61 -20.12 -4.31
CA ILE A 183 2.16 -20.11 -3.98
C ILE A 183 1.90 -20.97 -2.74
N ARG A 184 2.67 -22.06 -2.61
CA ARG A 184 2.77 -23.01 -1.49
C ARG A 184 3.89 -24.00 -1.84
N ASP A 185 4.57 -24.55 -0.84
CA ASP A 185 5.57 -25.62 -1.02
C ASP A 185 5.12 -26.67 -2.04
N GLY A 186 5.81 -26.71 -3.19
CA GLY A 186 5.56 -27.69 -4.26
C GLY A 186 4.37 -27.41 -5.20
N TYR A 187 3.67 -26.28 -5.05
CA TYR A 187 2.55 -25.87 -5.93
C TYR A 187 2.96 -24.87 -7.03
N GLY A 188 4.24 -24.54 -7.13
CA GLY A 188 4.79 -23.70 -8.18
C GLY A 188 4.85 -22.21 -7.84
N TRP A 189 5.22 -21.42 -8.84
CA TRP A 189 5.50 -19.99 -8.70
C TRP A 189 4.34 -19.13 -9.20
N GLY A 190 3.94 -18.17 -8.37
CA GLY A 190 2.96 -17.14 -8.70
C GLY A 190 3.62 -15.80 -9.02
N PHE A 191 2.82 -14.88 -9.52
CA PHE A 191 3.21 -13.50 -9.77
C PHE A 191 2.30 -12.56 -8.98
N ASP A 192 2.89 -11.65 -8.23
CA ASP A 192 2.16 -10.62 -7.49
C ASP A 192 2.32 -9.27 -8.19
N PRO A 193 1.38 -8.86 -9.06
CA PRO A 193 1.50 -7.61 -9.80
C PRO A 193 1.43 -6.39 -8.87
N CYS A 194 0.77 -6.51 -7.71
CA CYS A 194 0.70 -5.45 -6.73
C CYS A 194 2.07 -5.20 -6.10
N ALA A 195 2.67 -6.26 -5.57
CA ALA A 195 3.99 -6.19 -4.96
C ALA A 195 5.08 -5.81 -5.98
N THR A 196 4.97 -6.31 -7.21
CA THR A 196 5.88 -5.96 -8.32
C THR A 196 5.85 -4.46 -8.59
N ALA A 197 4.66 -3.85 -8.70
CA ALA A 197 4.54 -2.40 -8.90
C ALA A 197 5.15 -1.60 -7.73
N GLN A 198 4.85 -2.02 -6.50
CA GLN A 198 5.34 -1.37 -5.28
C GLN A 198 6.86 -1.47 -5.13
N LEU A 199 7.46 -2.63 -5.44
CA LEU A 199 8.92 -2.78 -5.46
C LEU A 199 9.57 -1.89 -6.53
N GLY A 200 8.90 -1.69 -7.68
CA GLY A 200 9.35 -0.72 -8.68
C GLY A 200 9.43 0.70 -8.16
N ILE A 201 8.39 1.15 -7.45
CA ILE A 201 8.37 2.44 -6.77
C ILE A 201 9.55 2.55 -5.79
N LEU A 202 9.80 1.50 -5.01
CA LEU A 202 10.91 1.46 -4.05
C LEU A 202 12.28 1.52 -4.75
N TYR A 203 12.49 0.77 -5.85
CA TYR A 203 13.72 0.89 -6.64
C TYR A 203 13.96 2.32 -7.14
N ILE A 204 12.93 3.01 -7.63
CA ILE A 204 13.04 4.42 -8.05
C ILE A 204 13.40 5.30 -6.85
N ARG A 205 12.64 5.21 -5.75
CA ARG A 205 12.86 6.04 -4.55
C ARG A 205 14.23 5.82 -3.90
N CYS A 206 14.79 4.61 -4.06
CA CYS A 206 16.13 4.25 -3.57
C CYS A 206 17.27 4.56 -4.54
N GLY A 207 16.99 5.11 -5.73
CA GLY A 207 18.02 5.39 -6.74
C GLY A 207 18.63 4.13 -7.37
N MET A 208 17.88 3.03 -7.35
CA MET A 208 18.33 1.69 -7.80
C MET A 208 17.64 1.23 -9.10
N GLY A 209 16.68 2.01 -9.62
CA GLY A 209 15.94 1.66 -10.83
C GLY A 209 16.73 2.00 -12.10
N ASP A 210 17.22 0.99 -12.82
CA ASP A 210 17.69 1.14 -14.20
C ASP A 210 16.52 1.03 -15.19
N GLN A 211 16.67 1.60 -16.39
CA GLN A 211 15.62 1.61 -17.43
C GLN A 211 15.11 0.19 -17.79
N GLY A 212 15.98 -0.83 -17.75
CA GLY A 212 15.60 -2.21 -18.04
C GLY A 212 14.67 -2.78 -16.97
N THR A 213 15.01 -2.56 -15.70
CA THR A 213 14.19 -2.95 -14.55
C THR A 213 12.83 -2.25 -14.58
N LEU A 214 12.80 -0.93 -14.79
CA LEU A 214 11.55 -0.16 -14.79
C LEU A 214 10.61 -0.56 -15.93
N ALA A 215 11.15 -0.72 -17.14
CA ALA A 215 10.35 -1.16 -18.29
C ALA A 215 9.82 -2.59 -18.12
N ALA A 216 10.55 -3.46 -17.42
CA ALA A 216 10.09 -4.82 -17.13
C ALA A 216 8.95 -4.83 -16.10
N LEU A 217 9.03 -3.99 -15.07
CA LEU A 217 8.01 -3.85 -14.03
C LEU A 217 6.70 -3.23 -14.58
N GLU A 218 6.81 -2.24 -15.47
CA GLU A 218 5.65 -1.67 -16.16
C GLU A 218 4.94 -2.74 -17.02
N ARG A 219 5.68 -3.49 -17.83
CA ARG A 219 5.11 -4.59 -18.64
C ARG A 219 4.47 -5.66 -17.76
N ALA A 220 5.10 -6.02 -16.64
CA ALA A 220 4.60 -7.03 -15.73
C ALA A 220 3.25 -6.67 -15.10
N THR A 221 3.01 -5.37 -14.90
CA THR A 221 1.81 -4.86 -14.22
C THR A 221 0.70 -4.46 -15.21
N ALA A 222 0.99 -4.50 -16.52
CA ALA A 222 0.09 -4.13 -17.61
C ALA A 222 -1.00 -5.16 -17.95
N ASN A 223 -0.89 -6.39 -17.45
CA ASN A 223 -1.77 -7.53 -17.76
C ASN A 223 -3.04 -7.58 -16.90
N GLY A 224 -3.73 -6.44 -16.79
CA GLY A 224 -5.01 -6.31 -16.09
C GLY A 224 -4.89 -5.92 -14.62
N TYR A 225 -6.02 -5.51 -14.05
CA TYR A 225 -6.13 -5.03 -12.68
C TYR A 225 -7.18 -5.91 -11.98
N PRO A 226 -6.77 -6.99 -11.30
CA PRO A 226 -7.72 -7.87 -10.63
C PRO A 226 -8.39 -7.18 -9.44
N ASN A 227 -7.75 -6.15 -8.88
CA ASN A 227 -8.17 -5.49 -7.66
C ASN A 227 -7.62 -4.06 -7.56
N ALA A 228 -8.12 -3.30 -6.58
CA ALA A 228 -7.79 -1.90 -6.40
C ALA A 228 -6.35 -1.66 -5.92
N TRP A 229 -5.76 -2.60 -5.17
CA TRP A 229 -4.34 -2.52 -4.77
C TRP A 229 -3.43 -2.50 -6.00
N THR A 230 -3.61 -3.45 -6.93
CA THR A 230 -2.83 -3.52 -8.17
C THR A 230 -3.02 -2.26 -9.02
N ALA A 231 -4.26 -1.77 -9.16
CA ALA A 231 -4.53 -0.53 -9.90
C ALA A 231 -3.81 0.67 -9.28
N LYS A 232 -3.87 0.83 -7.95
CA LYS A 232 -3.20 1.90 -7.21
C LYS A 232 -1.69 1.90 -7.44
N TYR A 233 -1.01 0.79 -7.15
CA TYR A 233 0.45 0.75 -7.22
C TYR A 233 0.97 0.83 -8.64
N HIS A 234 0.25 0.26 -9.61
CA HIS A 234 0.62 0.44 -11.01
C HIS A 234 0.45 1.92 -11.42
N LEU A 235 -0.64 2.59 -11.05
CA LEU A 235 -0.83 4.01 -11.35
C LEU A 235 0.28 4.89 -10.75
N ASP A 236 0.71 4.60 -9.53
CA ASP A 236 1.84 5.28 -8.90
C ASP A 236 3.16 5.04 -9.63
N LEU A 237 3.44 3.77 -9.99
CA LEU A 237 4.64 3.41 -10.73
C LEU A 237 4.72 4.13 -12.07
N LEU A 238 3.62 4.15 -12.85
CA LEU A 238 3.56 4.85 -14.14
C LEU A 238 3.95 6.33 -13.98
N GLY A 239 3.34 7.01 -13.02
CA GLY A 239 3.63 8.43 -12.79
C GLY A 239 5.07 8.70 -12.36
N MET A 240 5.73 7.73 -11.71
CA MET A 240 7.16 7.84 -11.35
C MET A 240 8.08 7.54 -12.53
N VAL A 241 7.77 6.52 -13.34
CA VAL A 241 8.56 6.18 -14.54
C VAL A 241 8.53 7.32 -15.55
N GLU A 242 7.35 7.91 -15.81
CA GLU A 242 7.21 9.06 -16.71
C GLU A 242 8.10 10.24 -16.27
N ARG A 243 8.23 10.48 -14.96
CA ARG A 243 9.09 11.54 -14.42
C ARG A 243 10.58 11.19 -14.38
N ALA A 244 10.94 9.91 -14.35
CA ALA A 244 12.33 9.47 -14.27
C ALA A 244 13.01 9.39 -15.65
N VAL A 245 12.23 9.41 -16.74
CA VAL A 245 12.71 9.33 -18.13
C VAL A 245 12.78 10.72 -18.81
N LEU A 246 12.22 11.76 -18.17
CA LEU A 246 12.34 13.17 -18.56
C LEU A 246 13.55 13.83 -17.91
#